data_AF-A0A524AZ75-F1
#
_entry.id   AF-A0A524AZ75-F1
#
_cell.length_a   1.000
_cell.length_b   1.000
_cell.length_c   1.000
_cell.angle_alpha   90.00
_cell.angle_beta   90.00
_cell.angle_gamma   90.00
#
_symmetry.space_group_name_H-M   'P 1'
#
loop_
_entity.id
_entity.type
_entity.pdbx_description
1 polymer ?
#
loop_
_entity_poly.entity_id
_entity_poly.type
_entity_poly.pdbx_seq_one_letter_code
_entity_poly.pdbx_strand_id
1 'polypeptide(L)' 'MQVLIDCARGKGFSAVVGEVLSDNSKMLNLMSSLGFKILANPEDTSIKRVVKPLTH' A
#
# COMPACT_ATOMS: atom_id res chain seq x y z
N MET A 1 3.00 -10.11 4.76
CA MET A 1 2.03 -9.05 4.43
C MET A 1 0.60 -9.56 4.26
N GLN A 2 0.38 -10.68 3.56
CA GLN A 2 -0.96 -11.26 3.33
C GLN A 2 -1.81 -11.40 4.62
N VAL A 3 -1.24 -11.94 5.70
CA VAL A 3 -1.93 -12.11 7.00
C VAL A 3 -2.45 -10.78 7.58
N LEU A 4 -1.72 -9.68 7.41
CA LEU A 4 -2.16 -8.36 7.89
C LEU A 4 -3.32 -7.82 7.06
N ILE A 5 -3.29 -8.03 5.74
CA ILE A 5 -4.38 -7.65 4.81
C ILE A 5 -5.65 -8.43 5.16
N ASP A 6 -5.52 -9.73 5.40
CA ASP A 6 -6.65 -10.60 5.72
C ASP A 6 -7.22 -10.30 7.11
N CYS A 7 -6.36 -10.00 8.10
CA CYS A 7 -6.80 -9.52 9.41
C CYS A 7 -7.54 -8.19 9.30
N ALA A 8 -7.02 -7.25 8.50
CA ALA A 8 -7.68 -5.96 8.30
C ALA A 8 -9.04 -6.12 7.61
N ARG A 9 -9.15 -7.00 6.62
CA ARG A 9 -10.43 -7.35 5.99
C ARG A 9 -11.41 -7.95 7.00
N GLY A 10 -10.96 -8.93 7.80
CA GLY A 10 -11.78 -9.57 8.83
C GLY A 10 -12.27 -8.62 9.93
N LYS A 11 -11.55 -7.52 10.16
CA LYS A 11 -11.93 -6.44 11.09
C LYS A 11 -12.82 -5.35 10.45
N GLY A 12 -13.18 -5.47 9.17
CA GLY A 12 -14.03 -4.52 8.48
C GLY A 12 -13.35 -3.20 8.11
N PHE A 13 -12.01 -3.14 8.04
CA PHE A 13 -11.31 -1.97 7.53
C PHE A 13 -11.59 -1.80 6.02
N SER A 14 -11.65 -0.55 5.57
CA SER A 14 -11.96 -0.21 4.16
C SER A 14 -10.75 -0.20 3.24
N ALA A 15 -9.55 0.01 3.77
CA ALA A 15 -8.31 0.04 2.99
C ALA A 15 -7.07 -0.16 3.87
N VAL A 16 -5.99 -0.64 3.26
CA VAL A 16 -4.63 -0.55 3.80
C VAL A 16 -3.90 0.59 3.10
N VAL A 17 -3.32 1.49 3.88
CA VAL A 17 -2.55 2.65 3.40
C VAL A 17 -1.15 2.61 4.03
N GLY A 18 -0.13 2.97 3.25
CA GLY A 18 1.22 3.12 3.76
C GLY A 18 2.07 4.05 2.89
N GLU A 19 3.31 4.25 3.31
CA GLU A 19 4.31 5.06 2.60
C GLU A 19 5.55 4.23 2.33
N VAL A 20 6.14 4.43 1.15
CA VAL A 20 7.34 3.72 0.69
C VAL A 20 8.30 4.76 0.12
N LEU A 21 9.59 4.66 0.42
CA LEU A 21 10.61 5.51 -0.19
C LEU A 21 10.54 5.41 -1.73
N SER A 22 10.60 6.55 -2.41
CA SER A 22 10.46 6.67 -3.87
C SER A 22 11.54 5.92 -4.65
N ASP A 23 12.71 5.70 -4.05
CA ASP A 23 13.85 4.99 -4.65
C ASP A 23 13.90 3.49 -4.29
N ASN A 24 13.01 3.00 -3.42
CA ASN A 24 12.96 1.59 -3.03
C ASN A 24 12.15 0.77 -4.04
N SER A 25 12.70 0.57 -5.23
CA SER A 25 12.05 -0.16 -6.33
C SER A 25 11.63 -1.58 -5.93
N LYS A 26 12.39 -2.25 -5.05
CA LYS A 26 12.05 -3.60 -4.56
C LYS A 26 10.73 -3.59 -3.77
N MET A 27 10.58 -2.64 -2.85
CA MET A 27 9.34 -2.51 -2.06
C MET A 27 8.17 -2.05 -2.93
N LEU A 28 8.38 -1.10 -3.85
CA LEU A 28 7.34 -0.65 -4.79
C LEU A 28 6.83 -1.80 -5.67
N ASN A 29 7.73 -2.64 -6.18
CA ASN A 29 7.35 -3.83 -6.96
C ASN A 29 6.53 -4.83 -6.13
N LEU A 30 6.92 -5.06 -4.87
CA LEU A 30 6.15 -5.90 -3.94
C LEU A 30 4.75 -5.33 -3.69
N MET A 31 4.61 -4.02 -3.48
CA MET A 31 3.30 -3.39 -3.27
C MET A 31 2.41 -3.54 -4.52
N SER A 32 2.99 -3.33 -5.71
CA SER A 32 2.29 -3.54 -6.97
C SER A 32 1.84 -5.00 -7.15
N SER A 33 2.70 -5.99 -6.89
CA SER A 33 2.36 -7.41 -7.01
C SER A 33 1.29 -7.84 -6.01
N LEU A 34 1.22 -7.19 -4.85
CA LEU A 34 0.16 -7.39 -3.85
C LEU A 34 -1.12 -6.62 -4.19
N GLY A 35 -1.17 -5.89 -5.32
CA GLY A 35 -2.34 -5.16 -5.79
C GLY A 35 -2.61 -3.84 -5.06
N PHE A 36 -1.58 -3.21 -4.51
CA PHE A 36 -1.66 -1.81 -4.06
C PHE A 36 -1.52 -0.87 -5.26
N LYS A 37 -2.26 0.24 -5.23
CA LYS A 37 -2.02 1.40 -6.10
C LYS A 37 -0.91 2.25 -5.51
N ILE A 38 0.05 2.65 -6.34
CA ILE A 38 1.14 3.54 -5.96
C ILE A 38 0.79 4.94 -6.45
N LEU A 39 0.75 5.89 -5.54
CA LEU A 39 0.40 7.29 -5.78
C LEU A 39 1.60 8.17 -5.42
N ALA A 40 1.81 9.25 -6.18
CA ALA A 40 2.75 10.28 -5.78
C ALA A 40 2.24 10.98 -4.52
N ASN A 41 3.14 11.32 -3.61
CA ASN A 41 2.83 12.27 -2.54
C ASN A 41 3.17 13.69 -3.06
N PRO A 42 2.19 14.60 -3.16
CA PRO A 42 2.42 15.97 -3.64
C PRO A 42 3.25 16.82 -2.67
N GLU A 43 3.28 16.47 -1.38
CA GLU A 43 3.97 17.21 -0.32
C GLU A 43 5.41 16.73 -0.13
N ASP A 44 5.68 15.45 -0.42
CA ASP A 44 7.01 14.85 -0.26
C ASP A 44 7.33 13.90 -1.42
N THR A 45 8.26 14.30 -2.28
CA THR A 45 8.66 13.49 -3.44
C THR A 45 9.58 12.33 -3.08
N SER A 46 10.15 12.30 -1.87
CA SER A 46 11.00 11.22 -1.37
C SER A 46 10.20 9.96 -1.01
N ILE A 47 8.88 10.06 -0.93
CA ILE A 47 7.97 8.95 -0.64
C ILE A 47 6.84 8.81 -1.67
N LYS A 48 6.32 7.59 -1.77
CA LYS A 48 5.11 7.23 -2.50
C LYS A 48 4.09 6.70 -1.52
N ARG A 49 2.84 7.10 -1.71
CA ARG A 49 1.71 6.55 -0.96
C ARG A 49 1.21 5.29 -1.64
N VAL A 50 1.05 4.20 -0.89
CA VAL A 50 0.49 2.94 -1.40
C VAL A 50 -0.87 2.66 -0.78
N VAL A 51 -1.86 2.28 -1.59
CA VAL A 51 -3.24 2.07 -1.15
C VAL A 51 -3.81 0.78 -1.73
N LYS A 52 -4.35 -0.09 -0.89
CA LYS A 52 -5.13 -1.25 -1.29
C LYS A 52 -6.53 -1.19 -0.66
N PRO A 53 -7.59 -0.94 -1.46
CA PRO A 53 -8.95 -1.10 -0.98
C PRO A 53 -9.20 -2.52 -0.50
N LEU A 54 -9.92 -2.64 0.62
CA LEU A 54 -10.37 -3.90 1.20
C LEU A 54 -11.88 -4.00 1.00
N THR A 55 -12.31 -4.11 -0.25
CA THR A 55 -13.71 -4.44 -0.53
C THR A 55 -13.99 -5.87 -0.07
N HIS A 56 -15.24 -6.11 0.35
CA HIS A 56 -15.76 -7.46 0.62
C HIS A 56 -15.84 -8.27 -0.66
#